data_AF-A0A3P7DG86-F1
#
_entry.id   AF-A0A3P7DG86-F1
#
_cell.length_a   1.000
_cell.length_b   1.000
_cell.length_c   1.000
_cell.angle_alpha   90.00
_cell.angle_beta   90.00
_cell.angle_gamma   90.00
#
_symmetry.space_group_name_H-M   'P 1'
#
loop_
_entity.id
_entity.type
_entity.pdbx_description
1 polymer ?
#
loop_
_entity_poly.entity_id
_entity_poly.type
_entity_poly.pdbx_seq_one_letter_code
_entity_poly.pdbx_strand_id
1 'polypeptide(L)'
;MIKMNQYLHRERENLCGTRGLEAGSGLQTYIVNLPKAFREQFDAASQVLENDIEQLVKLTADHFDTTAANIQKIAKGHEQLNNFLIKFIEHNNPQADYIISDTSLPELLCDIEFTDSSDVGNFVRLE
;
A
#
# COMPACT_ATOMS: atom_id res chain seq x y z
N MET A 1 12.37 1.34 -11.75
CA MET A 1 12.70 2.59 -11.02
C MET A 1 12.30 3.89 -11.73
N ILE A 2 12.49 4.06 -13.04
CA ILE A 2 12.18 5.33 -13.74
C ILE A 2 10.73 5.80 -13.52
N LYS A 3 9.77 4.89 -13.61
CA LYS A 3 8.34 5.20 -13.42
C LYS A 3 8.04 5.74 -12.00
N MET A 4 8.61 5.10 -10.98
CA MET A 4 8.50 5.56 -9.59
C MET A 4 9.07 6.97 -9.43
N ASN A 5 10.25 7.24 -10.03
CA ASN A 5 10.88 8.55 -9.96
C ASN A 5 10.02 9.63 -10.65
N GLN A 6 9.41 9.31 -11.79
CA GLN A 6 8.46 10.19 -12.47
C GLN A 6 7.23 10.48 -11.61
N TYR A 7 6.67 9.48 -10.92
CA TYR A 7 5.54 9.70 -10.01
C TYR A 7 5.93 10.59 -8.82
N LEU A 8 7.08 10.35 -8.20
CA LEU A 8 7.61 11.21 -7.13
C LEU A 8 7.83 12.65 -7.60
N HIS A 9 8.32 12.83 -8.83
CA HIS A 9 8.50 14.16 -9.41
C HIS A 9 7.16 14.88 -9.64
N ARG A 10 6.16 14.17 -10.18
CA ARG A 10 4.81 14.73 -10.34
C ARG A 10 4.19 15.09 -9.00
N GLU A 11 4.37 14.25 -7.99
CA GLU A 11 3.88 14.51 -6.63
C GLU A 11 4.51 15.77 -6.04
N ARG A 12 5.84 15.92 -6.19
CA ARG A 12 6.58 17.12 -5.75
C ARG A 12 6.10 18.39 -6.43
N GLU A 13 5.83 18.34 -7.73
CA GLU A 13 5.35 19.48 -8.52
C GLU A 13 3.81 19.68 -8.44
N ASN A 14 3.12 18.91 -7.60
CA ASN A 14 1.65 18.90 -7.49
C ASN A 14 0.93 18.68 -8.83
N LEU A 15 1.50 17.84 -9.71
CA LEU A 15 0.95 17.45 -11.01
C LEU A 15 0.10 16.17 -10.93
N CYS A 16 -0.44 15.86 -9.76
CA CYS A 16 -1.32 14.73 -9.49
C CYS A 16 -2.74 15.28 -9.30
N GLY A 17 -3.50 15.37 -10.40
CA GLY A 17 -4.79 16.08 -10.42
C GLY A 17 -5.91 15.45 -9.58
N THR A 18 -5.75 14.22 -9.14
CA THR A 18 -6.70 13.50 -8.27
C THR A 18 -5.91 12.80 -7.20
N ARG A 19 -6.16 13.14 -5.93
CA ARG A 19 -5.53 12.54 -4.76
C ARG A 19 -6.57 11.68 -4.05
N GLY A 20 -6.10 10.63 -3.38
CA GLY A 20 -6.97 9.71 -2.66
C GLY A 20 -7.43 8.50 -3.48
N LEU A 21 -8.47 7.83 -2.99
CA LEU A 21 -9.01 6.60 -3.56
C LEU A 21 -10.20 6.86 -4.48
N GLU A 22 -10.84 8.01 -4.35
CA GLU A 22 -11.97 8.40 -5.20
C GLU A 22 -11.52 9.25 -6.39
N ALA A 23 -12.23 9.12 -7.51
CA ALA A 23 -11.93 9.92 -8.69
C ALA A 23 -12.36 11.38 -8.47
N GLY A 24 -11.49 12.33 -8.81
CA GLY A 24 -11.81 13.76 -8.76
C GLY A 24 -11.74 14.39 -7.36
N SER A 25 -11.31 13.65 -6.34
CA SER A 25 -11.16 14.17 -4.98
C SER A 25 -9.81 14.84 -4.73
N GLY A 26 -9.81 15.73 -3.73
CA GLY A 26 -8.61 16.33 -3.16
C GLY A 26 -7.96 15.42 -2.11
N LEU A 27 -7.44 16.02 -1.04
CA LEU A 27 -6.93 15.25 0.10
C LEU A 27 -8.10 14.51 0.78
N GLN A 28 -7.97 13.20 0.98
CA GLN A 28 -8.97 12.36 1.64
C GLN A 28 -8.34 11.69 2.86
N THR A 29 -9.10 11.59 3.94
CA THR A 29 -8.71 10.89 5.17
C THR A 29 -9.76 9.83 5.47
N TYR A 30 -9.29 8.63 5.81
CA TYR A 30 -10.17 7.49 6.08
C TYR A 30 -9.80 6.83 7.41
N ILE A 31 -10.80 6.28 8.08
CA ILE A 31 -10.61 5.18 9.03
C ILE A 31 -10.64 3.89 8.20
N VAL A 32 -9.60 3.07 8.34
CA VAL A 32 -9.37 1.93 7.45
C VAL A 32 -9.44 0.64 8.24
N ASN A 33 -10.35 -0.24 7.84
CA ASN A 33 -10.44 -1.62 8.32
C ASN A 33 -10.28 -2.56 7.15
N LEU A 34 -9.32 -3.49 7.24
CA LEU A 34 -8.97 -4.39 6.13
C LEU A 34 -9.08 -5.84 6.57
N PRO A 35 -9.47 -6.75 5.65
CA PRO A 35 -9.57 -8.16 5.93
C PRO A 35 -8.18 -8.72 6.27
N LYS A 36 -8.15 -9.79 7.07
CA LYS A 36 -6.90 -10.46 7.47
C LYS A 36 -6.04 -10.86 6.26
N ALA A 37 -6.70 -11.26 5.17
CA ALA A 37 -6.06 -11.62 3.91
C ALA A 37 -5.23 -10.46 3.30
N PHE A 38 -5.64 -9.20 3.46
CA PHE A 38 -4.82 -8.05 3.06
C PHE A 38 -3.50 -8.05 3.83
N ARG A 39 -3.58 -8.19 5.16
CA ARG A 39 -2.41 -8.16 6.04
C ARG A 39 -1.43 -9.28 5.71
N GLU A 40 -1.94 -10.49 5.50
CA GLU A 40 -1.11 -11.65 5.14
C GLU A 40 -0.36 -11.44 3.81
N GLN A 41 -1.04 -10.85 2.81
CA GLN A 41 -0.42 -10.55 1.52
C GLN A 41 0.58 -9.39 1.60
N PHE A 42 0.27 -8.35 2.38
CA PHE A 42 1.18 -7.24 2.63
C PHE A 42 2.45 -7.71 3.34
N ASP A 43 2.33 -8.56 4.36
CA ASP A 43 3.46 -9.14 5.08
C ASP A 43 4.30 -10.02 4.15
N ALA A 44 3.66 -10.86 3.32
CA ALA A 44 4.37 -11.67 2.33
C ALA A 44 5.15 -10.81 1.31
N ALA A 45 4.57 -9.70 0.86
CA ALA A 45 5.25 -8.77 -0.05
C ALA A 45 6.37 -7.98 0.62
N SER A 46 6.23 -7.67 1.92
CA SER A 46 7.18 -6.87 2.70
C SER A 46 8.34 -7.70 3.26
N GLN A 47 8.12 -8.97 3.62
CA GLN A 47 9.19 -9.87 4.09
C GLN A 47 10.29 -10.06 3.05
N VAL A 48 9.94 -10.01 1.76
CA VAL A 48 10.93 -10.04 0.68
C VAL A 48 11.88 -8.85 0.81
N LEU A 49 11.37 -7.67 1.17
CA LEU A 49 12.18 -6.47 1.36
C LEU A 49 13.05 -6.54 2.63
N GLU A 50 12.49 -6.95 3.78
CA GLU A 50 13.22 -6.98 5.05
C GLU A 50 14.37 -8.00 5.04
N ASN A 51 14.10 -9.23 4.58
CA ASN A 51 15.14 -10.27 4.48
C ASN A 51 16.28 -9.84 3.54
N ASP A 52 15.96 -9.08 2.49
CA ASP A 52 16.94 -8.62 1.52
C ASP A 52 17.79 -7.46 2.05
N ILE A 53 17.23 -6.55 2.88
CA ILE A 53 17.97 -5.48 3.55
C ILE A 53 18.92 -6.05 4.60
N GLU A 54 18.48 -7.03 5.39
CA GLU A 54 19.33 -7.68 6.39
C GLU A 54 20.52 -8.41 5.75
N GLN A 55 20.34 -9.05 4.60
CA GLN A 55 21.44 -9.64 3.84
C GLN A 55 22.44 -8.57 3.35
N LEU A 56 21.95 -7.39 2.99
CA LEU A 56 22.79 -6.29 2.52
C LEU A 56 23.72 -5.75 3.61
N VAL A 57 23.22 -5.60 4.84
CA VAL A 57 24.03 -5.14 5.98
C VAL A 57 25.18 -6.10 6.28
N LYS A 58 24.95 -7.41 6.15
CA LYS A 58 25.97 -8.45 6.42
C LYS A 58 27.05 -8.57 5.33
N LEU A 59 26.81 -8.09 4.12
CA LEU A 59 27.67 -8.32 2.95
C LEU A 59 28.55 -7.12 2.56
N THR A 60 28.53 -6.03 3.33
CA THR A 60 29.31 -4.80 3.06
C THR A 60 30.84 -4.99 3.11
N ALA A 61 31.35 -6.20 3.35
CA ALA A 61 32.77 -6.49 3.43
C ALA A 61 33.45 -6.86 2.11
N ASP A 62 32.74 -7.37 1.09
CA ASP A 62 33.42 -7.84 -0.14
C ASP A 62 32.62 -7.68 -1.44
N HIS A 63 33.24 -6.95 -2.37
CA HIS A 63 33.06 -6.97 -3.83
C HIS A 63 31.86 -6.22 -4.46
N PHE A 64 32.18 -5.52 -5.55
CA PHE A 64 31.30 -4.65 -6.34
C PHE A 64 30.14 -5.40 -7.02
N ASP A 65 30.35 -6.64 -7.47
CA ASP A 65 29.30 -7.50 -8.05
C ASP A 65 28.18 -7.82 -7.03
N THR A 66 28.55 -7.97 -5.75
CA THR A 66 27.61 -8.20 -4.65
C THR A 66 26.67 -7.01 -4.49
N THR A 67 27.15 -5.78 -4.75
CA THR A 67 26.34 -4.56 -4.68
C THR A 67 25.29 -4.52 -5.78
N ALA A 68 25.65 -4.87 -7.02
CA ALA A 68 24.70 -4.89 -8.14
C ALA A 68 23.59 -5.94 -7.94
N ALA A 69 23.95 -7.15 -7.51
CA ALA A 69 22.99 -8.21 -7.20
C ALA A 69 22.03 -7.81 -6.06
N ASN A 70 22.54 -7.13 -5.04
CA ASN A 70 21.74 -6.66 -3.91
C ASN A 70 20.78 -5.53 -4.28
N ILE A 71 21.21 -4.56 -5.09
CA ILE A 71 20.33 -3.50 -5.62
C ILE A 71 19.20 -4.13 -6.42
N GLN A 72 19.50 -5.15 -7.23
CA GLN A 72 18.48 -5.85 -8.02
C GLN A 72 17.45 -6.56 -7.14
N LYS A 73 17.88 -7.19 -6.03
CA LYS A 73 16.97 -7.81 -5.06
C LYS A 73 16.06 -6.79 -4.39
N ILE A 74 16.61 -5.71 -3.83
CA ILE A 74 15.81 -4.61 -3.25
C ILE A 74 14.82 -4.05 -4.26
N ALA A 75 15.27 -3.80 -5.50
CA ALA A 75 14.40 -3.30 -6.56
C ALA A 75 13.23 -4.26 -6.84
N LYS A 76 13.48 -5.58 -6.79
CA LYS A 76 12.46 -6.61 -6.96
C LYS A 76 11.48 -6.65 -5.78
N GLY A 77 11.96 -6.52 -4.54
CA GLY A 77 11.09 -6.43 -3.35
C GLY A 77 10.17 -5.21 -3.43
N HIS A 78 10.71 -4.03 -3.77
CA HIS A 78 9.89 -2.84 -4.02
C HIS A 78 8.91 -3.02 -5.16
N GLU A 79 9.31 -3.68 -6.26
CA GLU A 79 8.42 -3.96 -7.38
C GLU A 79 7.25 -4.86 -6.96
N GLN A 80 7.49 -5.89 -6.16
CA GLN A 80 6.45 -6.78 -5.65
C GLN A 80 5.46 -6.03 -4.75
N LEU A 81 5.95 -5.28 -3.76
CA LEU A 81 5.11 -4.48 -2.88
C LEU A 81 4.30 -3.45 -3.67
N ASN A 82 4.94 -2.75 -4.61
CA ASN A 82 4.27 -1.75 -5.44
C ASN A 82 3.19 -2.38 -6.33
N ASN A 83 3.45 -3.56 -6.92
CA ASN A 83 2.46 -4.27 -7.71
C ASN A 83 1.28 -4.77 -6.86
N PHE A 84 1.54 -5.21 -5.62
CA PHE A 84 0.47 -5.57 -4.69
C PHE A 84 -0.43 -4.37 -4.39
N LEU A 85 0.16 -3.22 -4.02
CA LEU A 85 -0.60 -2.01 -3.69
C LEU A 85 -1.37 -1.45 -4.90
N ILE A 86 -0.78 -1.50 -6.10
CA ILE A 86 -1.49 -1.11 -7.34
C ILE A 86 -2.73 -1.99 -7.53
N LYS A 87 -2.56 -3.32 -7.46
CA LYS A 87 -3.70 -4.26 -7.63
C LYS A 87 -4.76 -4.06 -6.56
N PHE A 88 -4.35 -3.78 -5.32
CA PHE A 88 -5.27 -3.46 -4.23
C PHE A 88 -6.09 -2.21 -4.54
N ILE A 89 -5.43 -1.09 -4.87
CA ILE A 89 -6.10 0.18 -5.17
C ILE A 89 -7.02 0.05 -6.39
N GLU A 90 -6.63 -0.72 -7.41
CA GLU A 90 -7.41 -0.97 -8.63
C GLU A 90 -8.58 -1.96 -8.44
N HIS A 91 -8.87 -2.42 -7.21
CA HIS A 91 -9.85 -3.46 -6.92
C HIS A 91 -9.61 -4.77 -7.72
N ASN A 92 -8.35 -5.04 -8.06
CA ASN A 92 -7.90 -6.23 -8.81
C ASN A 92 -7.28 -7.27 -7.86
N ASN A 93 -7.85 -7.40 -6.68
CA ASN A 93 -7.51 -8.42 -5.69
C ASN A 93 -8.74 -8.79 -4.84
N PRO A 94 -9.59 -9.71 -5.31
CA PRO A 94 -10.86 -10.03 -4.64
C PRO A 94 -10.70 -10.53 -3.19
N GLN A 95 -9.54 -11.07 -2.83
CA GLN A 95 -9.26 -11.58 -1.49
C GLN A 95 -8.94 -10.47 -0.49
N ALA A 96 -8.62 -9.28 -0.97
CA ALA A 96 -8.24 -8.14 -0.16
C ALA A 96 -8.95 -6.87 -0.68
N ASP A 97 -10.16 -7.03 -1.23
CA ASP A 97 -10.89 -5.92 -1.81
C ASP A 97 -11.42 -4.98 -0.71
N TYR A 98 -11.87 -3.79 -1.10
CA TYR A 98 -12.45 -2.83 -0.17
C TYR A 98 -13.59 -2.01 -0.78
N ILE A 99 -14.37 -1.38 0.09
CA ILE A 99 -15.35 -0.36 -0.26
C ILE A 99 -15.02 0.96 0.43
N ILE A 100 -15.61 2.05 -0.07
CA ILE A 100 -15.52 3.37 0.55
C ILE A 100 -16.92 3.75 1.03
N SER A 101 -17.08 4.00 2.32
CA SER A 101 -18.35 4.33 2.96
C SER A 101 -18.29 5.60 3.79
N ASP A 102 -19.46 6.13 4.12
CA ASP A 102 -19.62 7.18 5.14
C ASP A 102 -19.99 6.54 6.48
N THR A 103 -19.64 7.20 7.58
CA THR A 103 -20.07 6.78 8.92
C THR A 103 -21.59 6.89 9.01
N SER A 104 -22.28 5.80 9.34
CA SER A 104 -23.73 5.85 9.50
C SER A 104 -24.12 6.54 10.81
N LEU A 105 -25.32 7.15 10.85
CA LEU A 105 -25.83 7.80 12.06
C LEU A 105 -25.81 6.89 13.31
N PRO A 106 -26.19 5.60 13.24
CA PRO A 106 -26.08 4.71 14.39
C PRO A 106 -24.64 4.50 14.86
N GLU A 107 -23.68 4.35 13.94
CA GLU A 107 -22.26 4.20 14.29
C GLU A 107 -21.74 5.44 15.01
N LEU A 108 -22.10 6.63 14.49
CA LEU A 108 -21.74 7.92 15.09
C LEU A 108 -22.37 8.11 16.49
N LEU A 109 -23.64 7.72 16.66
CA LEU A 109 -24.36 7.88 17.93
C LEU A 109 -23.88 6.91 19.00
N CYS A 110 -23.48 5.70 18.60
CA CYS A 110 -23.06 4.65 19.52
C CYS A 110 -21.55 4.58 19.73
N ASP A 111 -20.75 5.26 18.91
CA ASP A 111 -19.28 5.15 18.86
C ASP A 111 -18.85 3.68 18.65
N ILE A 112 -19.54 3.00 17.73
CA ILE A 112 -19.34 1.57 17.40
C ILE A 112 -19.38 1.42 15.88
N GLU A 113 -18.53 0.56 15.33
CA GLU A 113 -18.57 0.16 13.92
C GLU A 113 -19.54 -1.03 13.72
N PHE A 114 -20.48 -0.91 12.77
CA PHE A 114 -21.42 -1.99 12.44
C PHE A 114 -21.01 -2.77 11.19
N THR A 115 -20.05 -2.27 10.43
CA THR A 115 -19.61 -2.89 9.17
C THR A 115 -18.73 -4.12 9.45
N ASP A 116 -19.11 -5.27 8.88
CA ASP A 116 -18.27 -6.47 8.89
C ASP A 116 -17.18 -6.35 7.81
N SER A 117 -15.94 -6.21 8.25
CA SER A 117 -14.76 -6.08 7.38
C SER A 117 -13.94 -7.38 7.26
N SER A 118 -14.52 -8.53 7.62
CA SER A 118 -13.82 -9.82 7.62
C SER A 118 -13.41 -10.27 6.21
N ASP A 119 -14.28 -10.04 5.22
CA ASP A 119 -14.08 -10.46 3.82
C ASP A 119 -13.73 -9.29 2.90
N VAL A 120 -14.34 -8.13 3.11
CA VAL A 120 -14.16 -6.91 2.30
C VAL A 120 -13.81 -5.75 3.21
N GLY A 121 -12.71 -5.07 2.92
CA GLY A 121 -12.26 -3.93 3.70
C GLY A 121 -13.21 -2.74 3.59
N ASN A 122 -13.13 -1.82 4.53
CA ASN A 122 -13.88 -0.59 4.53
C ASN A 122 -12.98 0.62 4.79
N PHE A 123 -13.13 1.63 3.96
CA PHE A 123 -12.54 2.96 4.11
C PHE A 123 -13.67 3.93 4.46
N VAL A 124 -13.79 4.25 5.75
CA VAL A 124 -14.81 5.16 6.26
C VAL A 124 -14.31 6.59 6.15
N ARG A 125 -15.03 7.45 5.42
CA ARG A 125 -14.69 8.87 5.27
C ARG A 125 -14.72 9.58 6.61
N LEU A 126 -13.63 10.28 6.94
CA LEU A 126 -13.60 11.27 8.00
C LEU A 126 -13.97 12.62 7.39
N GLU A 127 -15.10 13.19 7.84
CA GLU A 127 -15.50 14.57 7.53
C GLU A 127 -14.56 15.61 8.18
#